data_AF-A0A2E8ES92-F1
#
_entry.id   AF-A0A2E8ES92-F1
#
_cell.length_a   1.000
_cell.length_b   1.000
_cell.length_c   1.000
_cell.angle_alpha   90.00
_cell.angle_beta   90.00
_cell.angle_gamma   90.00
#
_symmetry.space_group_name_H-M   'P 1'
#
loop_
_entity.id
_entity.type
_entity.pdbx_description
1 polymer ?
#
loop_
_entity_poly.entity_id
_entity_poly.type
_entity_poly.pdbx_seq_one_letter_code
_entity_poly.pdbx_strand_id
1 'polypeptide(L)'
;MNEPDTGGEMQQCEGEGCGIMFTPNSHNQKYADPRCRKEQEYNIVCSHRRESNDFGVPNNPMDDLQIENEVELKLAYTKLVQEYEKIKTKKDDLSAAVYRAVTDQVDKYQVPSTPSPVNDRRTKGEEVAVAVLSDWQLAKVTPDYDSSTCEERIDKYADKVVSLTEIQRADHPVKDIHVWVLGDIVEGELIFPGQSFLIDGGLYRQVTIDGPRIMTSFFDKMLANFRNVSVTAVIGNHGAIGGRQRKDHDPETNADRMLYRIMDLVYKNEERITFDIPDGRGEGNWYAIDRIGEYSCLLCHGDQFRSFSSFYPFQKKIFGWKVGAITEDFKDVMFGHWHTPTKMTFNTVQCRISGSPESTNEYAIETLAAVGRPSQHLQFVHPERGIVTAEYTCWLDD
;
A
#
# COMPACT_ATOMS: atom_id res chain seq x y z
N MET A 1 72.46 4.91 5.92
CA MET A 1 71.79 5.01 4.61
C MET A 1 71.40 3.60 4.20
N ASN A 2 70.15 3.23 4.41
CA ASN A 2 69.54 2.06 3.78
C ASN A 2 68.31 2.61 3.06
N GLU A 3 68.46 2.90 1.78
CA GLU A 3 67.30 3.04 0.88
C GLU A 3 66.81 1.63 0.56
N PRO A 4 65.49 1.34 0.63
CA PRO A 4 64.95 0.15 0.02
C PRO A 4 64.86 0.39 -1.49
N ASP A 5 65.71 -0.31 -2.22
CA ASP A 5 65.84 -0.23 -3.68
C ASP A 5 64.77 -1.06 -4.41
N THR A 6 64.30 -0.47 -5.52
CA THR A 6 63.45 -1.00 -6.60
C THR A 6 62.00 -1.38 -6.30
N GLY A 7 61.08 -0.47 -6.69
CA GLY A 7 59.80 -0.88 -7.23
C GLY A 7 60.06 -1.72 -8.48
N GLY A 8 59.78 -3.03 -8.42
CA GLY A 8 59.96 -3.92 -9.56
C GLY A 8 59.09 -3.48 -10.73
N GLU A 9 59.69 -3.31 -11.91
CA GLU A 9 58.96 -3.02 -13.14
C GLU A 9 57.87 -4.07 -13.34
N MET A 10 56.62 -3.61 -13.51
CA MET A 10 55.52 -4.48 -13.88
C MET A 10 55.74 -4.97 -15.30
N GLN A 11 55.62 -6.28 -15.51
CA GLN A 11 55.66 -6.88 -16.84
C GLN A 11 54.28 -7.44 -17.21
N GLN A 12 53.98 -7.43 -18.51
CA GLN A 12 52.77 -8.05 -19.03
C GLN A 12 52.93 -9.57 -19.06
N CYS A 13 51.90 -10.29 -18.64
CA CYS A 13 51.82 -11.74 -18.74
C CYS A 13 51.95 -12.18 -20.21
N GLU A 14 52.93 -13.03 -20.53
CA GLU A 14 53.15 -13.58 -21.89
C GLU A 14 52.07 -14.58 -22.33
N GLY A 15 50.94 -14.61 -21.62
CA GLY A 15 49.85 -15.46 -22.03
C GLY A 15 49.15 -14.92 -23.28
N GLU A 16 48.93 -15.75 -24.31
CA GLU A 16 48.11 -15.38 -25.48
C GLU A 16 46.78 -14.73 -25.07
N GLY A 17 46.57 -13.47 -25.48
CA GLY A 17 45.39 -12.67 -25.13
C GLY A 17 45.31 -12.19 -23.68
N CYS A 18 46.41 -12.23 -22.90
CA CYS A 18 46.42 -11.82 -21.49
C CYS A 18 46.95 -10.38 -21.29
N GLY A 19 46.12 -9.50 -20.73
CA GLY A 19 46.47 -8.10 -20.43
C GLY A 19 47.08 -7.86 -19.04
N ILE A 20 47.13 -8.89 -18.16
CA ILE A 20 47.54 -8.72 -16.76
C ILE A 20 48.97 -8.20 -16.65
N MET A 21 49.14 -7.10 -15.94
CA MET A 21 50.43 -6.59 -15.47
C MET A 21 50.74 -7.16 -14.08
N PHE A 22 51.94 -7.71 -13.89
CA PHE A 22 52.35 -8.27 -12.60
C PHE A 22 53.82 -7.96 -12.28
N THR A 23 54.19 -7.96 -11.00
CA THR A 23 55.59 -7.81 -10.58
C THR A 23 56.26 -9.19 -10.56
N PRO A 24 57.33 -9.43 -11.34
CA PRO A 24 58.08 -10.69 -11.31
C PRO A 24 58.71 -10.95 -9.94
N ASN A 25 58.61 -12.20 -9.46
CA ASN A 25 59.42 -12.67 -8.32
C ASN A 25 60.82 -13.14 -8.76
N SER A 26 61.06 -13.23 -10.07
CA SER A 26 62.37 -13.55 -10.65
C SER A 26 62.47 -12.96 -12.06
N HIS A 27 63.69 -12.69 -12.52
CA HIS A 27 63.92 -12.07 -13.84
C HIS A 27 63.40 -12.92 -15.03
N ASN A 28 63.13 -14.21 -14.82
CA ASN A 28 62.69 -15.16 -15.86
C ASN A 28 61.20 -15.50 -15.76
N GLN A 29 60.47 -14.93 -14.81
CA GLN A 29 59.05 -15.23 -14.67
C GLN A 29 58.28 -14.59 -15.83
N LYS A 30 57.73 -15.40 -16.72
CA LYS A 30 57.02 -14.93 -17.93
C LYS A 30 55.50 -14.81 -17.77
N TYR A 31 54.95 -15.45 -16.73
CA TYR A 31 53.52 -15.55 -16.52
C TYR A 31 53.14 -15.06 -15.12
N ALA A 32 51.98 -14.39 -15.02
CA ALA A 32 51.42 -13.90 -13.76
C ALA A 32 51.15 -15.05 -12.77
N ASP A 33 50.78 -16.23 -13.28
CA ASP A 33 50.60 -17.46 -12.50
C ASP A 33 51.25 -18.64 -13.24
N PRO A 34 51.94 -19.56 -12.55
CA PRO A 34 52.55 -20.75 -13.15
C PRO A 34 51.58 -21.62 -13.98
N ARG A 35 50.27 -21.58 -13.67
CA ARG A 35 49.22 -22.30 -14.39
C ARG A 35 48.95 -21.76 -15.79
N CYS A 36 49.17 -20.45 -16.01
CA CYS A 36 48.86 -19.77 -17.27
C CYS A 36 49.51 -20.43 -18.49
N ARG A 37 50.75 -20.92 -18.35
CA ARG A 37 51.48 -21.58 -19.44
C ARG A 37 50.84 -22.91 -19.88
N LYS A 38 50.38 -23.72 -18.92
CA LYS A 38 49.87 -25.08 -19.20
C LYS A 38 48.43 -25.07 -19.70
N GLU A 39 47.65 -24.10 -19.25
CA GLU A 39 46.22 -24.06 -19.56
C GLU A 39 45.92 -23.51 -20.94
N GLN A 40 46.87 -22.83 -21.58
CA GLN A 40 46.72 -22.26 -22.93
C GLN A 40 46.57 -23.29 -24.03
N GLU A 41 47.18 -24.47 -23.86
CA GLU A 41 47.05 -25.56 -24.84
C GLU A 41 45.65 -26.20 -24.83
N TYR A 42 44.86 -25.99 -23.77
CA TYR A 42 43.60 -26.70 -23.53
C TYR A 42 42.39 -25.79 -23.27
N ASN A 43 42.61 -24.54 -22.87
CA ASN A 43 41.57 -23.58 -22.54
C ASN A 43 41.84 -22.23 -23.20
N ILE A 44 40.81 -21.67 -23.82
CA ILE A 44 40.83 -20.32 -24.42
C ILE A 44 41.10 -19.23 -23.36
N VAL A 45 40.83 -19.54 -22.07
CA VAL A 45 41.02 -18.63 -20.94
C VAL A 45 41.61 -19.39 -19.74
N CYS A 46 42.73 -18.92 -19.17
CA CYS A 46 43.37 -19.56 -18.00
C CYS A 46 42.63 -19.27 -16.68
N SER A 47 42.78 -20.18 -15.71
CA SER A 47 42.19 -20.15 -14.36
C SER A 47 42.57 -18.91 -13.58
N HIS A 48 43.80 -18.42 -13.72
CA HIS A 48 44.25 -17.19 -13.05
C HIS A 48 43.42 -15.97 -13.46
N ARG A 49 43.11 -15.80 -14.75
CA ARG A 49 42.22 -14.72 -15.21
C ARG A 49 40.79 -14.93 -14.70
N ARG A 50 40.30 -16.18 -14.63
CA ARG A 50 38.98 -16.56 -14.03
C ARG A 50 38.86 -16.17 -12.56
N GLU A 51 39.90 -16.41 -11.79
CA GLU A 51 39.95 -16.13 -10.35
C GLU A 51 40.13 -14.63 -10.06
N SER A 52 40.96 -13.94 -10.84
CA SER A 52 41.24 -12.50 -10.68
C SER A 52 40.18 -11.58 -11.29
N ASN A 53 39.22 -12.13 -12.05
CA ASN A 53 38.14 -11.38 -12.71
C ASN A 53 38.64 -10.33 -13.73
N ASP A 54 39.84 -10.53 -14.28
CA ASP A 54 40.52 -9.61 -15.23
C ASP A 54 40.01 -9.73 -16.69
N PHE A 55 38.70 -9.84 -16.87
CA PHE A 55 38.06 -9.81 -18.20
C PHE A 55 37.20 -8.57 -18.39
N GLY A 56 37.42 -7.53 -17.59
CA GLY A 56 36.61 -6.32 -17.65
C GLY A 56 35.14 -6.56 -17.34
N VAL A 57 34.80 -7.57 -16.51
CA VAL A 57 33.42 -7.70 -16.00
C VAL A 57 33.16 -6.44 -15.18
N PRO A 58 32.27 -5.54 -15.61
CA PRO A 58 32.17 -4.27 -14.97
C PRO A 58 31.52 -4.46 -13.61
N ASN A 59 31.98 -3.67 -12.63
CA ASN A 59 31.38 -3.69 -11.30
C ASN A 59 29.94 -3.15 -11.35
N ASN A 60 29.58 -2.42 -12.41
CA ASN A 60 28.25 -1.89 -12.66
C ASN A 60 27.71 -2.36 -14.03
N PRO A 61 26.51 -2.97 -14.10
CA PRO A 61 25.90 -3.39 -15.38
C PRO A 61 25.64 -2.26 -16.40
N MET A 62 25.88 -0.99 -16.03
CA MET A 62 25.74 0.18 -16.90
C MET A 62 27.06 0.68 -17.50
N ASP A 63 28.20 0.05 -17.18
CA ASP A 63 29.49 0.41 -17.77
C ASP A 63 29.59 -0.19 -19.19
N ASP A 64 30.08 0.60 -20.15
CA ASP A 64 30.23 0.18 -21.54
C ASP A 64 31.25 -0.98 -21.66
N LEU A 65 30.75 -2.18 -21.97
CA LEU A 65 31.54 -3.36 -22.24
C LEU A 65 32.09 -3.33 -23.67
N GLN A 66 33.41 -3.20 -23.84
CA GLN A 66 34.06 -3.55 -25.10
C GLN A 66 34.29 -5.06 -25.14
N ILE A 67 33.46 -5.76 -25.90
CA ILE A 67 33.51 -7.22 -26.03
C ILE A 67 34.42 -7.57 -27.20
N GLU A 68 35.61 -8.08 -26.90
CA GLU A 68 36.58 -8.50 -27.94
C GLU A 68 36.56 -10.02 -28.22
N ASN A 69 35.94 -10.84 -27.34
CA ASN A 69 35.98 -12.31 -27.43
C ASN A 69 34.65 -12.99 -26.99
N GLU A 70 34.09 -13.85 -27.85
CA GLU A 70 32.81 -14.57 -27.63
C GLU A 70 32.83 -15.49 -26.39
N VAL A 71 33.99 -16.06 -26.05
CA VAL A 71 34.12 -16.97 -24.91
C VAL A 71 34.05 -16.22 -23.59
N GLU A 72 34.64 -15.03 -23.53
CA GLU A 72 34.64 -14.17 -22.35
C GLU A 72 33.22 -13.65 -22.07
N LEU A 73 32.45 -13.31 -23.12
CA LEU A 73 31.04 -12.94 -23.01
C LEU A 73 30.18 -14.05 -22.39
N LYS A 74 30.36 -15.31 -22.84
CA LYS A 74 29.60 -16.45 -22.30
C LYS A 74 29.89 -16.70 -20.81
N LEU A 75 31.14 -16.51 -20.40
CA LEU A 75 31.54 -16.65 -18.99
C LEU A 75 30.97 -15.53 -18.12
N ALA A 76 31.03 -14.27 -18.58
CA ALA A 76 30.45 -13.13 -17.89
C ALA A 76 28.92 -13.27 -17.74
N TYR A 77 28.23 -13.66 -18.82
CA TYR A 77 26.79 -13.91 -18.80
C TYR A 77 26.41 -15.04 -17.82
N THR A 78 27.15 -16.14 -17.83
CA THR A 78 26.91 -17.26 -16.90
C THR A 78 27.07 -16.84 -15.45
N LYS A 79 28.10 -16.03 -15.14
CA LYS A 79 28.33 -15.50 -13.79
C LYS A 79 27.22 -14.52 -13.38
N LEU A 80 26.77 -13.66 -14.29
CA LEU A 80 25.65 -12.75 -14.04
C LEU A 80 24.35 -13.50 -13.77
N VAL A 81 24.05 -14.54 -14.54
CA VAL A 81 22.89 -15.43 -14.32
C VAL A 81 23.00 -16.11 -12.96
N GLN A 82 24.18 -16.62 -12.57
CA GLN A 82 24.38 -17.23 -11.25
C GLN A 82 24.23 -16.24 -10.09
N GLU A 83 24.74 -15.02 -10.21
CA GLU A 83 24.54 -13.99 -9.19
C GLU A 83 23.08 -13.53 -9.12
N TYR A 84 22.41 -13.41 -10.27
CA TYR A 84 20.98 -13.13 -10.35
C TYR A 84 20.16 -14.24 -9.68
N GLU A 85 20.47 -15.50 -9.96
CA GLU A 85 19.82 -16.65 -9.32
C GLU A 85 20.06 -16.66 -7.81
N LYS A 86 21.28 -16.40 -7.33
CA LYS A 86 21.56 -16.28 -5.89
C LYS A 86 20.73 -15.18 -5.21
N ILE A 87 20.61 -14.01 -5.84
CA ILE A 87 19.82 -12.89 -5.31
C ILE A 87 18.33 -13.26 -5.33
N LYS A 88 17.85 -13.86 -6.42
CA LYS A 88 16.47 -14.31 -6.58
C LYS A 88 16.10 -15.37 -5.54
N THR A 89 16.92 -16.41 -5.37
CA THR A 89 16.70 -17.47 -4.37
C THR A 89 16.69 -16.90 -2.94
N LYS A 90 17.60 -15.97 -2.60
CA LYS A 90 17.56 -15.30 -1.29
C LYS A 90 16.27 -14.49 -1.07
N LYS A 91 15.76 -13.85 -2.12
CA LYS A 91 14.49 -13.10 -2.07
C LYS A 91 13.29 -14.04 -1.94
N ASP A 92 13.30 -15.15 -2.66
CA ASP A 92 12.25 -16.18 -2.60
C ASP A 92 12.24 -16.88 -1.23
N ASP A 93 13.42 -17.19 -0.66
CA ASP A 93 13.57 -17.76 0.69
C ASP A 93 13.10 -16.79 1.78
N LEU A 94 13.44 -15.50 1.66
CA LEU A 94 12.97 -14.45 2.57
C LEU A 94 11.45 -14.29 2.48
N SER A 95 10.90 -14.24 1.26
CA SER A 95 9.47 -14.17 1.01
C SER A 95 8.75 -15.37 1.63
N ALA A 96 9.25 -16.59 1.39
CA ALA A 96 8.69 -17.82 1.96
C ALA A 96 8.85 -17.91 3.49
N ALA A 97 9.91 -17.35 4.06
CA ALA A 97 10.09 -17.26 5.51
C ALA A 97 9.10 -16.28 6.14
N VAL A 98 8.90 -15.11 5.52
CA VAL A 98 7.88 -14.12 5.94
C VAL A 98 6.49 -14.71 5.80
N TYR A 99 6.16 -15.35 4.66
CA TYR A 99 4.87 -16.00 4.46
C TYR A 99 4.59 -17.05 5.54
N ARG A 100 5.56 -17.94 5.81
CA ARG A 100 5.43 -18.95 6.88
C ARG A 100 5.27 -18.32 8.26
N ALA A 101 6.07 -17.30 8.58
CA ALA A 101 5.96 -16.61 9.86
C ALA A 101 4.61 -15.93 10.05
N VAL A 102 4.03 -15.37 8.98
CA VAL A 102 2.70 -14.78 9.00
C VAL A 102 1.63 -15.87 9.12
N THR A 103 1.64 -16.90 8.27
CA THR A 103 0.62 -17.97 8.31
C THR A 103 0.61 -18.72 9.64
N ASP A 104 1.79 -19.06 10.18
CA ASP A 104 1.92 -19.82 11.43
C ASP A 104 1.45 -19.05 12.68
N GLN A 105 1.44 -17.71 12.59
CA GLN A 105 1.00 -16.82 13.67
C GLN A 105 -0.47 -16.42 13.51
N VAL A 106 -0.94 -16.18 12.28
CA VAL A 106 -2.33 -15.85 11.99
C VAL A 106 -3.28 -16.98 12.41
N ASP A 107 -2.89 -18.24 12.25
CA ASP A 107 -3.70 -19.38 12.72
C ASP A 107 -3.83 -19.47 14.25
N LYS A 108 -2.90 -18.85 14.98
CA LYS A 108 -2.88 -18.80 16.44
C LYS A 108 -3.46 -17.51 17.00
N TYR A 109 -3.60 -16.49 16.16
CA TYR A 109 -4.20 -15.23 16.53
C TYR A 109 -5.72 -15.40 16.63
N GLN A 110 -6.20 -15.57 17.87
CA GLN A 110 -7.63 -15.47 18.16
C GLN A 110 -7.92 -14.03 18.56
N VAL A 111 -8.75 -13.36 17.76
CA VAL A 111 -9.38 -12.10 18.19
C VAL A 111 -10.17 -12.41 19.46
N PRO A 112 -10.03 -11.59 20.52
CA PRO A 112 -10.84 -11.72 21.72
C PRO A 112 -12.33 -11.81 21.35
N SER A 113 -13.08 -12.70 21.99
CA SER A 113 -14.52 -12.81 21.71
C SER A 113 -15.22 -11.51 22.08
N THR A 114 -15.69 -10.79 21.06
CA THR A 114 -16.44 -9.55 21.23
C THR A 114 -17.89 -9.88 21.61
N PRO A 115 -18.46 -9.27 22.68
CA PRO A 115 -19.82 -9.55 23.10
C PRO A 115 -20.82 -9.30 21.96
N SER A 116 -21.88 -10.09 21.90
CA SER A 116 -22.97 -9.81 20.97
C SER A 116 -23.85 -8.67 21.47
N PRO A 117 -24.37 -7.80 20.58
CA PRO A 117 -25.30 -6.76 20.96
C PRO A 117 -26.62 -7.36 21.47
N VAL A 118 -27.38 -6.54 22.19
CA VAL A 118 -28.74 -6.91 22.59
C VAL A 118 -29.61 -7.01 21.34
N ASN A 119 -30.31 -8.14 21.19
CA ASN A 119 -31.14 -8.40 20.02
C ASN A 119 -32.42 -7.53 20.04
N ASP A 120 -32.51 -6.57 19.11
CA ASP A 120 -33.71 -5.77 18.89
C ASP A 120 -34.73 -6.58 18.06
N ARG A 121 -35.92 -6.79 18.63
CA ARG A 121 -37.01 -7.56 18.00
C ARG A 121 -37.88 -6.73 17.06
N ARG A 122 -37.75 -5.39 17.06
CA ARG A 122 -38.52 -4.51 16.17
C ARG A 122 -38.10 -4.73 14.73
N THR A 123 -39.02 -4.51 13.78
CA THR A 123 -38.76 -4.69 12.34
C THR A 123 -39.29 -3.54 11.49
N LYS A 124 -40.22 -2.75 12.01
CA LYS A 124 -40.86 -1.67 11.25
C LYS A 124 -39.89 -0.50 11.08
N GLY A 125 -39.71 -0.07 9.83
CA GLY A 125 -38.87 1.09 9.49
C GLY A 125 -37.40 0.85 9.78
N GLU A 126 -36.94 -0.41 9.70
CA GLU A 126 -35.54 -0.77 9.93
C GLU A 126 -34.61 0.03 9.02
N GLU A 127 -33.57 0.61 9.61
CA GLU A 127 -32.49 1.28 8.89
C GLU A 127 -31.17 0.54 9.13
N VAL A 128 -30.20 0.79 8.25
CA VAL A 128 -28.84 0.25 8.34
C VAL A 128 -27.90 1.43 8.48
N ALA A 129 -27.01 1.35 9.49
CA ALA A 129 -25.97 2.36 9.67
C ALA A 129 -24.87 2.17 8.62
N VAL A 130 -24.25 3.25 8.20
CA VAL A 130 -23.10 3.24 7.30
C VAL A 130 -22.04 4.19 7.84
N ALA A 131 -20.97 3.63 8.38
CA ALA A 131 -19.81 4.39 8.83
C ALA A 131 -18.74 4.42 7.74
N VAL A 132 -18.20 5.61 7.47
CA VAL A 132 -17.09 5.78 6.52
C VAL A 132 -15.78 5.93 7.28
N LEU A 133 -14.73 5.26 6.79
CA LEU A 133 -13.33 5.43 7.18
C LEU A 133 -12.56 5.86 5.93
N SER A 134 -12.08 7.10 5.91
CA SER A 134 -11.34 7.64 4.78
C SER A 134 -10.18 8.51 5.22
N ASP A 135 -9.12 8.53 4.40
CA ASP A 135 -8.06 9.53 4.47
C ASP A 135 -7.42 9.66 5.85
N TRP A 136 -7.20 8.55 6.57
CA TRP A 136 -6.54 8.61 7.88
C TRP A 136 -5.14 9.17 7.75
N GLN A 137 -4.46 8.89 6.63
CA GLN A 137 -3.06 9.23 6.43
C GLN A 137 -2.24 8.82 7.66
N LEU A 138 -2.44 7.57 8.11
CA LEU A 138 -1.82 7.07 9.32
C LEU A 138 -0.30 7.21 9.23
N ALA A 139 0.30 7.69 10.32
CA ALA A 139 1.69 8.07 10.49
C ALA A 139 2.12 9.43 9.96
N LYS A 140 1.24 10.20 9.31
CA LYS A 140 1.56 11.58 8.94
C LYS A 140 1.79 12.44 10.19
N VAL A 141 2.84 13.26 10.15
CA VAL A 141 3.20 14.20 11.20
C VAL A 141 2.95 15.62 10.73
N THR A 142 2.11 16.32 11.46
CA THR A 142 1.87 17.76 11.33
C THR A 142 1.90 18.40 12.73
N PRO A 143 1.79 19.73 12.86
CA PRO A 143 1.84 20.37 14.18
C PRO A 143 0.79 19.89 15.18
N ASP A 144 -0.34 19.35 14.69
CA ASP A 144 -1.49 18.93 15.50
C ASP A 144 -2.01 17.52 15.14
N TYR A 145 -1.22 16.73 14.42
CA TYR A 145 -1.59 15.39 13.97
C TYR A 145 -0.39 14.45 13.92
N ASP A 146 -0.59 13.24 14.42
CA ASP A 146 0.34 12.11 14.40
C ASP A 146 -0.46 10.79 14.53
N SER A 147 0.23 9.64 14.57
CA SER A 147 -0.43 8.34 14.72
C SER A 147 -1.27 8.23 16.00
N SER A 148 -0.84 8.84 17.11
CA SER A 148 -1.58 8.85 18.38
C SER A 148 -2.89 9.63 18.24
N THR A 149 -2.80 10.81 17.62
CA THR A 149 -3.95 11.68 17.38
C THR A 149 -4.93 11.04 16.41
N CYS A 150 -4.44 10.35 15.37
CA CYS A 150 -5.26 9.55 14.47
C CYS A 150 -6.08 8.53 15.26
N GLU A 151 -5.43 7.73 16.10
CA GLU A 151 -6.10 6.73 16.92
C GLU A 151 -7.16 7.33 17.83
N GLU A 152 -6.83 8.37 18.60
CA GLU A 152 -7.78 9.05 19.48
C GLU A 152 -9.02 9.55 18.72
N ARG A 153 -8.80 10.11 17.51
CA ARG A 153 -9.89 10.62 16.66
C ARG A 153 -10.74 9.48 16.08
N ILE A 154 -10.16 8.35 15.73
CA ILE A 154 -10.91 7.18 15.24
C ILE A 154 -11.68 6.49 16.35
N ASP A 155 -11.11 6.37 17.56
CA ASP A 155 -11.84 5.84 18.72
C ASP A 155 -13.04 6.73 19.08
N LYS A 156 -12.84 8.05 19.04
CA LYS A 156 -13.91 9.04 19.22
C LYS A 156 -14.96 8.94 18.12
N TYR A 157 -14.56 8.72 16.87
CA TYR A 157 -15.50 8.48 15.79
C TYR A 157 -16.33 7.22 16.05
N ALA A 158 -15.72 6.13 16.51
CA ALA A 158 -16.42 4.90 16.86
C ALA A 158 -17.47 5.14 17.97
N ASP A 159 -17.16 5.97 18.98
CA ASP A 159 -18.13 6.41 19.98
C ASP A 159 -19.28 7.23 19.39
N LYS A 160 -18.98 8.11 18.43
CA LYS A 160 -20.00 8.91 17.73
C LYS A 160 -20.92 8.03 16.88
N VAL A 161 -20.39 7.01 16.20
CA VAL A 161 -21.19 6.04 15.44
C VAL A 161 -22.20 5.34 16.35
N VAL A 162 -21.75 4.82 17.49
CA VAL A 162 -22.63 4.15 18.46
C VAL A 162 -23.67 5.13 19.01
N SER A 163 -23.25 6.28 19.53
CA SER A 163 -24.17 7.24 20.16
C SER A 163 -25.22 7.81 19.20
N LEU A 164 -24.83 8.17 17.97
CA LEU A 164 -25.78 8.62 16.94
C LEU A 164 -26.70 7.49 16.47
N THR A 165 -26.22 6.24 16.45
CA THR A 165 -27.06 5.08 16.17
C THR A 165 -28.08 4.86 17.28
N GLU A 166 -27.72 5.01 18.55
CA GLU A 166 -28.67 4.90 19.66
C GLU A 166 -29.79 5.95 19.59
N ILE A 167 -29.49 7.15 19.06
CA ILE A 167 -30.52 8.16 18.79
C ILE A 167 -31.50 7.66 17.73
N GLN A 168 -31.04 7.04 16.64
CA GLN A 168 -31.92 6.45 15.63
C GLN A 168 -32.72 5.26 16.19
N ARG A 169 -32.06 4.41 16.99
CA ARG A 169 -32.66 3.26 17.68
C ARG A 169 -33.80 3.65 18.63
N ALA A 170 -33.85 4.89 19.10
CA ALA A 170 -34.97 5.37 19.90
C ALA A 170 -36.30 5.34 19.14
N ASP A 171 -36.30 5.49 17.81
CA ASP A 171 -37.49 5.47 16.97
C ASP A 171 -37.70 4.11 16.27
N HIS A 172 -36.70 3.63 15.55
CA HIS A 172 -36.77 2.45 14.68
C HIS A 172 -35.51 1.58 14.81
N PRO A 173 -35.54 0.28 14.46
CA PRO A 173 -34.38 -0.58 14.68
C PRO A 173 -33.25 -0.25 13.70
N VAL A 174 -32.01 -0.25 14.21
CA VAL A 174 -30.77 -0.22 13.40
C VAL A 174 -29.90 -1.38 13.85
N LYS A 175 -29.96 -2.51 13.14
CA LYS A 175 -29.35 -3.77 13.63
C LYS A 175 -27.97 -4.02 13.05
N ASP A 176 -27.77 -3.69 11.79
CA ASP A 176 -26.54 -3.96 11.04
C ASP A 176 -25.85 -2.65 10.68
N ILE A 177 -24.54 -2.74 10.41
CA ILE A 177 -23.72 -1.64 9.95
C ILE A 177 -22.90 -2.05 8.73
N HIS A 178 -22.81 -1.15 7.76
CA HIS A 178 -21.81 -1.22 6.70
C HIS A 178 -20.66 -0.26 7.03
N VAL A 179 -19.43 -0.70 6.84
CA VAL A 179 -18.24 0.13 7.02
C VAL A 179 -17.56 0.30 5.66
N TRP A 180 -17.57 1.52 5.15
CA TRP A 180 -16.93 1.85 3.89
C TRP A 180 -15.54 2.40 4.14
N VAL A 181 -14.52 1.69 3.68
CA VAL A 181 -13.12 2.10 3.80
C VAL A 181 -12.66 2.64 2.45
N LEU A 182 -12.43 3.95 2.35
CA LEU A 182 -12.30 4.65 1.06
C LEU A 182 -10.86 4.93 0.65
N GLY A 183 -9.87 4.27 1.25
CA GLY A 183 -8.47 4.45 0.90
C GLY A 183 -7.78 5.58 1.67
N ASP A 184 -6.46 5.66 1.46
CA ASP A 184 -5.53 6.55 2.19
C ASP A 184 -5.65 6.33 3.70
N ILE A 185 -5.82 5.08 4.11
CA ILE A 185 -5.73 4.70 5.52
C ILE A 185 -4.28 4.79 5.97
N VAL A 186 -3.36 4.36 5.11
CA VAL A 186 -1.91 4.55 5.30
C VAL A 186 -1.43 5.84 4.62
N GLU A 187 -0.42 6.51 5.18
CA GLU A 187 0.23 7.67 4.54
C GLU A 187 1.24 7.27 3.46
N GLY A 188 1.82 6.08 3.58
CA GLY A 188 2.92 5.64 2.73
C GLY A 188 4.27 6.24 3.16
N GLU A 189 5.27 6.11 2.29
CA GLU A 189 6.64 6.64 2.54
C GLU A 189 7.25 7.42 1.36
N LEU A 190 6.75 7.20 0.14
CA LEU A 190 7.35 7.70 -1.10
C LEU A 190 6.32 8.37 -2.04
N ILE A 191 5.23 8.88 -1.50
CA ILE A 191 4.12 9.47 -2.25
C ILE A 191 4.54 10.81 -2.87
N PHE A 192 5.26 11.63 -2.09
CA PHE A 192 5.85 12.89 -2.54
C PHE A 192 7.27 13.07 -2.01
N PRO A 193 8.13 13.88 -2.67
CA PRO A 193 9.49 14.14 -2.22
C PRO A 193 9.54 14.75 -0.82
N GLY A 194 10.37 14.21 0.08
CA GLY A 194 10.52 14.70 1.45
C GLY A 194 9.53 14.13 2.47
N GLN A 195 8.54 13.33 2.04
CA GLN A 195 7.53 12.71 2.92
C GLN A 195 8.15 11.91 4.07
N SER A 196 9.30 11.26 3.85
CA SER A 196 9.98 10.47 4.89
C SER A 196 10.38 11.25 6.15
N PHE A 197 10.43 12.58 6.08
CA PHE A 197 10.69 13.45 7.24
C PHE A 197 9.42 13.90 7.96
N LEU A 198 8.25 13.59 7.39
CA LEU A 198 6.92 14.01 7.85
C LEU A 198 6.08 12.80 8.28
N ILE A 199 6.73 11.70 8.68
CA ILE A 199 6.07 10.51 9.18
C ILE A 199 6.68 10.04 10.51
N ASP A 200 5.85 9.53 11.42
CA ASP A 200 6.26 8.97 12.72
C ASP A 200 6.42 7.43 12.71
N GLY A 201 6.04 6.81 11.59
CA GLY A 201 6.05 5.36 11.42
C GLY A 201 6.25 4.97 9.96
N GLY A 202 7.18 4.04 9.72
CA GLY A 202 7.37 3.47 8.39
C GLY A 202 6.20 2.58 7.94
N LEU A 203 6.19 2.21 6.67
CA LEU A 203 5.10 1.47 6.02
C LEU A 203 4.79 0.15 6.74
N TYR A 204 5.83 -0.53 7.24
CA TYR A 204 5.67 -1.73 8.05
C TYR A 204 4.79 -1.48 9.28
N ARG A 205 5.02 -0.40 10.02
CA ARG A 205 4.22 -0.06 11.20
C ARG A 205 2.79 0.28 10.80
N GLN A 206 2.62 1.12 9.78
CA GLN A 206 1.32 1.54 9.27
C GLN A 206 0.46 0.32 8.87
N VAL A 207 1.03 -0.64 8.14
CA VAL A 207 0.28 -1.80 7.59
C VAL A 207 0.14 -2.97 8.56
N THR A 208 1.13 -3.22 9.43
CA THR A 208 1.19 -4.47 10.21
C THR A 208 1.06 -4.30 11.72
N ILE A 209 1.15 -3.07 12.24
CA ILE A 209 1.11 -2.79 13.68
C ILE A 209 0.01 -1.79 14.01
N ASP A 210 0.18 -0.54 13.59
CA ASP A 210 -0.66 0.56 14.03
C ASP A 210 -2.01 0.55 13.31
N GLY A 211 -2.03 0.34 11.99
CA GLY A 211 -3.26 0.21 11.21
C GLY A 211 -4.16 -0.93 11.71
N PRO A 212 -3.65 -2.18 11.82
CA PRO A 212 -4.46 -3.29 12.31
C PRO A 212 -4.98 -3.07 13.73
N ARG A 213 -4.16 -2.50 14.62
CA ARG A 213 -4.56 -2.21 16.01
C ARG A 213 -5.71 -1.22 16.09
N ILE A 214 -5.65 -0.11 15.35
CA ILE A 214 -6.70 0.92 15.35
C ILE A 214 -7.97 0.38 14.67
N MET A 215 -7.84 -0.32 13.54
CA MET A 215 -8.99 -0.93 12.85
C MET A 215 -9.67 -2.01 13.69
N THR A 216 -8.91 -2.84 14.42
CA THR A 216 -9.46 -3.81 15.37
C THR A 216 -10.25 -3.12 16.49
N SER A 217 -9.72 -2.05 17.09
CA SER A 217 -10.47 -1.27 18.11
C SER A 217 -11.83 -0.80 17.57
N PHE A 218 -11.82 -0.22 16.36
CA PHE A 218 -13.05 0.22 15.70
C PHE A 218 -14.03 -0.93 15.43
N PHE A 219 -13.56 -2.01 14.79
CA PHE A 219 -14.41 -3.15 14.41
C PHE A 219 -14.95 -3.92 15.60
N ASP A 220 -14.15 -4.13 16.66
CA ASP A 220 -14.62 -4.75 17.89
C ASP A 220 -15.73 -3.93 18.54
N LYS A 221 -15.61 -2.60 18.52
CA LYS A 221 -16.68 -1.72 19.00
C LYS A 221 -17.93 -1.82 18.14
N MET A 222 -17.80 -1.97 16.82
CA MET A 222 -18.95 -2.19 15.94
C MET A 222 -19.58 -3.57 16.20
N LEU A 223 -18.80 -4.63 16.30
CA LEU A 223 -19.26 -5.99 16.61
C LEU A 223 -19.95 -6.10 17.98
N ALA A 224 -19.57 -5.26 18.93
CA ALA A 224 -20.22 -5.17 20.24
C ALA A 224 -21.61 -4.50 20.18
N ASN A 225 -21.86 -3.67 19.16
CA ASN A 225 -23.05 -2.82 19.07
C ASN A 225 -23.96 -3.14 17.89
N PHE A 226 -23.51 -3.89 16.89
CA PHE A 226 -24.24 -4.26 15.69
C PHE A 226 -24.23 -5.78 15.48
N ARG A 227 -25.33 -6.29 14.93
CA ARG A 227 -25.54 -7.73 14.70
C ARG A 227 -24.58 -8.25 13.64
N ASN A 228 -24.46 -7.54 12.53
CA ASN A 228 -23.50 -7.81 11.45
C ASN A 228 -22.75 -6.52 11.07
N VAL A 229 -21.50 -6.70 10.66
CA VAL A 229 -20.59 -5.65 10.18
C VAL A 229 -20.14 -6.03 8.76
N SER A 230 -20.62 -5.32 7.75
CA SER A 230 -20.20 -5.55 6.35
C SER A 230 -19.15 -4.51 5.97
N VAL A 231 -17.92 -4.92 5.67
CA VAL A 231 -16.83 -4.01 5.31
C VAL A 231 -16.63 -4.02 3.80
N THR A 232 -16.66 -2.86 3.16
CA THR A 232 -16.28 -2.70 1.74
C THR A 232 -15.12 -1.73 1.66
N ALA A 233 -13.99 -2.17 1.11
CA ALA A 233 -12.74 -1.42 1.18
C ALA A 233 -12.09 -1.21 -0.20
N VAL A 234 -11.86 0.05 -0.57
CA VAL A 234 -11.17 0.46 -1.79
C VAL A 234 -9.83 1.11 -1.47
N ILE A 235 -8.88 0.98 -2.38
CA ILE A 235 -7.52 1.51 -2.20
C ILE A 235 -7.44 3.01 -2.44
N GLY A 236 -6.56 3.69 -1.73
CA GLY A 236 -6.20 5.08 -2.01
C GLY A 236 -4.85 5.23 -2.70
N ASN A 237 -4.52 6.47 -3.06
CA ASN A 237 -3.27 6.77 -3.78
C ASN A 237 -2.04 6.86 -2.85
N HIS A 238 -2.21 7.07 -1.54
CA HIS A 238 -1.14 7.00 -0.55
C HIS A 238 -0.72 5.56 -0.23
N GLY A 239 -1.56 4.57 -0.54
CA GLY A 239 -1.16 3.17 -0.49
C GLY A 239 -0.21 2.72 -1.62
N ALA A 240 0.07 3.57 -2.62
CA ALA A 240 0.90 3.18 -3.76
C ALA A 240 2.38 2.97 -3.39
N ILE A 241 2.96 1.84 -3.80
CA ILE A 241 4.36 1.48 -3.51
C ILE A 241 5.26 1.82 -4.70
N GLY A 242 6.52 2.22 -4.43
CA GLY A 242 7.55 2.44 -5.45
C GLY A 242 7.75 3.91 -5.87
N GLY A 243 7.04 4.85 -5.25
CA GLY A 243 7.24 6.29 -5.43
C GLY A 243 7.22 6.74 -6.89
N ARG A 244 8.35 7.22 -7.42
CA ARG A 244 8.46 7.63 -8.84
C ARG A 244 8.33 6.45 -9.82
N GLN A 245 8.73 5.25 -9.39
CA GLN A 245 8.66 4.01 -10.16
C GLN A 245 7.35 3.24 -9.92
N ARG A 246 6.37 3.82 -9.19
CA ARG A 246 5.09 3.14 -8.87
C ARG A 246 4.35 2.57 -10.10
N LYS A 247 4.56 3.18 -11.28
CA LYS A 247 3.95 2.76 -12.55
C LYS A 247 4.58 1.50 -13.14
N ASP A 248 5.77 1.13 -12.66
CA ASP A 248 6.49 -0.10 -13.06
C ASP A 248 6.11 -1.29 -12.17
N HIS A 249 5.37 -1.05 -11.09
CA HIS A 249 4.80 -2.09 -10.23
C HIS A 249 3.46 -2.58 -10.76
N ASP A 250 3.08 -3.81 -10.38
CA ASP A 250 1.75 -4.33 -10.66
C ASP A 250 0.70 -3.40 -10.01
N PRO A 251 -0.35 -2.95 -10.74
CA PRO A 251 -1.43 -2.13 -10.19
C PRO A 251 -2.12 -2.74 -8.96
N GLU A 252 -2.01 -4.06 -8.78
CA GLU A 252 -2.49 -4.76 -7.59
C GLU A 252 -1.71 -4.37 -6.30
N THR A 253 -0.47 -3.90 -6.45
CA THR A 253 0.45 -3.59 -5.34
C THR A 253 0.06 -2.28 -4.65
N ASN A 254 -0.69 -2.40 -3.55
CA ASN A 254 -1.11 -1.26 -2.74
C ASN A 254 -1.15 -1.62 -1.24
N ALA A 255 -0.58 -0.76 -0.40
CA ALA A 255 -0.45 -0.95 1.03
C ALA A 255 -1.79 -0.88 1.78
N ASP A 256 -2.76 -0.07 1.32
CA ASP A 256 -4.13 -0.11 1.87
C ASP A 256 -4.73 -1.49 1.66
N ARG A 257 -4.62 -2.07 0.44
CA ARG A 257 -5.11 -3.43 0.17
C ARG A 257 -4.43 -4.47 1.06
N MET A 258 -3.13 -4.35 1.28
CA MET A 258 -2.39 -5.24 2.19
C MET A 258 -2.96 -5.15 3.61
N LEU A 259 -3.20 -3.94 4.12
CA LEU A 259 -3.83 -3.72 5.42
C LEU A 259 -5.23 -4.34 5.48
N TYR A 260 -6.08 -4.11 4.47
CA TYR A 260 -7.44 -4.66 4.46
C TYR A 260 -7.44 -6.19 4.43
N ARG A 261 -6.53 -6.81 3.67
CA ARG A 261 -6.35 -8.26 3.65
C ARG A 261 -5.84 -8.82 4.98
N ILE A 262 -5.00 -8.06 5.70
CA ILE A 262 -4.63 -8.41 7.08
C ILE A 262 -5.88 -8.39 7.98
N MET A 263 -6.74 -7.38 7.86
CA MET A 263 -7.98 -7.31 8.66
C MET A 263 -8.94 -8.46 8.35
N ASP A 264 -9.11 -8.80 7.08
CA ASP A 264 -9.89 -9.97 6.63
C ASP A 264 -9.35 -11.28 7.27
N LEU A 265 -8.02 -11.46 7.28
CA LEU A 265 -7.39 -12.61 7.94
C LEU A 265 -7.55 -12.60 9.47
N VAL A 266 -7.47 -11.43 10.10
CA VAL A 266 -7.66 -11.26 11.55
C VAL A 266 -9.05 -11.73 11.97
N TYR A 267 -10.08 -11.38 11.18
CA TYR A 267 -11.47 -11.70 11.49
C TYR A 267 -12.01 -12.96 10.78
N LYS A 268 -11.16 -13.77 10.14
CA LYS A 268 -11.56 -14.94 9.34
C LYS A 268 -12.47 -15.96 10.05
N ASN A 269 -12.46 -15.98 11.40
CA ASN A 269 -13.24 -16.89 12.24
C ASN A 269 -14.43 -16.21 12.94
N GLU A 270 -14.71 -14.93 12.68
CA GLU A 270 -15.87 -14.20 13.21
C GLU A 270 -16.94 -14.04 12.13
N GLU A 271 -18.00 -14.84 12.21
CA GLU A 271 -19.04 -14.89 11.16
C GLU A 271 -19.87 -13.60 11.04
N ARG A 272 -19.85 -12.73 12.06
CA ARG A 272 -20.61 -11.46 12.07
C ARG A 272 -19.95 -10.34 11.28
N ILE A 273 -18.70 -10.50 10.84
CA ILE A 273 -17.99 -9.50 10.04
C ILE A 273 -17.55 -10.10 8.70
N THR A 274 -17.76 -9.36 7.62
CA THR A 274 -17.36 -9.78 6.27
C THR A 274 -16.61 -8.67 5.56
N PHE A 275 -15.73 -9.04 4.63
CA PHE A 275 -14.90 -8.10 3.88
C PHE A 275 -15.11 -8.29 2.37
N ASP A 276 -15.46 -7.21 1.69
CA ASP A 276 -15.42 -7.07 0.23
C ASP A 276 -14.27 -6.12 -0.13
N ILE A 277 -13.20 -6.69 -0.67
CA ILE A 277 -11.96 -6.00 -1.01
C ILE A 277 -11.66 -6.31 -2.47
N PRO A 278 -11.95 -5.39 -3.42
CA PRO A 278 -11.66 -5.60 -4.82
C PRO A 278 -10.16 -5.81 -5.08
N ASP A 279 -9.84 -6.94 -5.71
CA ASP A 279 -8.52 -7.31 -6.17
C ASP A 279 -8.58 -8.12 -7.48
N GLY A 280 -7.41 -8.42 -8.02
CA GLY A 280 -7.29 -9.08 -9.32
C GLY A 280 -6.06 -8.60 -10.07
N ARG A 281 -5.36 -9.56 -10.66
CA ARG A 281 -4.10 -9.32 -11.37
C ARG A 281 -4.29 -8.38 -12.57
N GLY A 282 -3.39 -7.41 -12.71
CA GLY A 282 -3.30 -6.56 -13.90
C GLY A 282 -4.24 -5.34 -13.88
N GLU A 283 -5.06 -5.18 -12.86
CA GLU A 283 -5.90 -4.00 -12.66
C GLU A 283 -5.82 -3.47 -11.22
N GLY A 284 -6.00 -2.15 -11.09
CA GLY A 284 -5.96 -1.51 -9.79
C GLY A 284 -7.17 -1.83 -8.90
N ASN A 285 -8.28 -2.35 -9.46
CA ASN A 285 -9.54 -2.62 -8.75
C ASN A 285 -9.92 -1.45 -7.81
N TRP A 286 -10.03 -0.26 -8.41
CA TRP A 286 -10.07 1.03 -7.72
C TRP A 286 -11.45 1.42 -7.17
N TYR A 287 -12.48 0.61 -7.42
CA TYR A 287 -13.84 0.86 -6.97
C TYR A 287 -14.54 -0.41 -6.51
N ALA A 288 -15.58 -0.23 -5.71
CA ALA A 288 -16.54 -1.26 -5.32
C ALA A 288 -17.97 -0.69 -5.41
N ILE A 289 -18.98 -1.56 -5.45
CA ILE A 289 -20.37 -1.15 -5.27
C ILE A 289 -20.96 -1.91 -4.11
N ASP A 290 -21.20 -1.20 -3.01
CA ASP A 290 -21.91 -1.76 -1.85
C ASP A 290 -23.43 -1.66 -2.06
N ARG A 291 -24.17 -2.68 -1.60
CA ARG A 291 -25.63 -2.75 -1.72
C ARG A 291 -26.27 -3.00 -0.36
N ILE A 292 -27.25 -2.15 -0.03
CA ILE A 292 -28.02 -2.19 1.21
C ILE A 292 -29.50 -2.26 0.84
N GLY A 293 -30.02 -3.48 0.66
CA GLY A 293 -31.35 -3.70 0.09
C GLY A 293 -31.45 -3.09 -1.32
N GLU A 294 -32.41 -2.18 -1.50
CA GLU A 294 -32.61 -1.45 -2.76
C GLU A 294 -31.65 -0.25 -2.91
N TYR A 295 -30.85 0.09 -1.91
CA TYR A 295 -29.84 1.14 -2.02
C TYR A 295 -28.51 0.57 -2.56
N SER A 296 -27.80 1.34 -3.37
CA SER A 296 -26.46 0.99 -3.84
C SER A 296 -25.58 2.22 -3.97
N CYS A 297 -24.31 2.09 -3.60
CA CYS A 297 -23.36 3.19 -3.64
C CYS A 297 -22.05 2.74 -4.30
N LEU A 298 -21.61 3.52 -5.30
CA LEU A 298 -20.27 3.41 -5.86
C LEU A 298 -19.28 3.99 -4.87
N LEU A 299 -18.32 3.18 -4.46
CA LEU A 299 -17.22 3.55 -3.58
C LEU A 299 -15.94 3.64 -4.40
N CYS A 300 -15.23 4.75 -4.29
CA CYS A 300 -13.87 4.91 -4.80
C CYS A 300 -13.09 5.85 -3.88
N HIS A 301 -11.78 5.97 -4.08
CA HIS A 301 -11.00 6.88 -3.25
C HIS A 301 -11.18 8.35 -3.64
N GLY A 302 -11.21 8.67 -4.94
CA GLY A 302 -11.48 10.02 -5.43
C GLY A 302 -10.33 10.65 -6.22
N ASP A 303 -9.15 10.02 -6.27
CA ASP A 303 -8.01 10.40 -7.11
C ASP A 303 -8.33 10.36 -8.62
N GLN A 304 -9.46 9.76 -9.00
CA GLN A 304 -9.99 9.83 -10.36
C GLN A 304 -10.45 11.25 -10.72
N PHE A 305 -10.77 12.11 -9.77
CA PHE A 305 -11.17 13.50 -10.03
C PHE A 305 -9.94 14.41 -10.01
N ARG A 306 -9.77 15.24 -11.05
CA ARG A 306 -8.52 16.03 -11.22
C ARG A 306 -8.50 17.36 -10.47
N SER A 307 -9.66 17.86 -10.08
CA SER A 307 -9.78 19.17 -9.47
C SER A 307 -11.06 19.27 -8.65
N PHE A 308 -10.94 19.92 -7.50
CA PHE A 308 -12.06 20.30 -6.65
C PHE A 308 -12.58 21.73 -6.90
N SER A 309 -11.96 22.48 -7.82
CA SER A 309 -12.34 23.88 -8.12
C SER A 309 -13.65 24.02 -8.91
N SER A 310 -14.20 22.93 -9.43
CA SER A 310 -15.45 22.91 -10.18
C SER A 310 -16.16 21.57 -10.00
N PHE A 311 -17.49 21.57 -10.01
CA PHE A 311 -18.30 20.36 -9.94
C PHE A 311 -18.46 19.65 -11.30
N TYR A 312 -18.13 20.32 -12.41
CA TYR A 312 -18.27 19.75 -13.75
C TYR A 312 -17.48 18.45 -13.98
N PRO A 313 -16.19 18.34 -13.56
CA PRO A 313 -15.43 17.09 -13.68
C PRO A 313 -16.07 15.91 -12.93
N PHE A 314 -16.65 16.16 -11.76
CA PHE A 314 -17.37 15.16 -10.98
C PHE A 314 -18.61 14.68 -11.72
N GLN A 315 -19.48 15.62 -12.11
CA GLN A 315 -20.71 15.34 -12.84
C GLN A 315 -20.44 14.53 -14.12
N LYS A 316 -19.46 14.98 -14.93
CA LYS A 316 -19.09 14.32 -16.19
C LYS A 316 -18.69 12.86 -15.97
N LYS A 317 -17.82 12.60 -14.99
CA LYS A 317 -17.33 11.25 -14.71
C LYS A 317 -18.43 10.35 -14.15
N ILE A 318 -19.19 10.85 -13.17
CA ILE A 318 -20.27 10.09 -12.53
C ILE A 318 -21.35 9.69 -13.54
N PHE A 319 -21.75 10.60 -14.44
CA PHE A 319 -22.69 10.26 -15.50
C PHE A 319 -22.10 9.27 -16.51
N GLY A 320 -20.81 9.39 -16.84
CA GLY A 320 -20.11 8.41 -17.67
C GLY A 320 -20.08 7.00 -17.05
N TRP A 321 -19.84 6.92 -15.73
CA TRP A 321 -19.92 5.65 -15.00
C TRP A 321 -21.33 5.08 -15.01
N LYS A 322 -22.34 5.91 -14.68
CA LYS A 322 -23.73 5.48 -14.59
C LYS A 322 -24.36 5.07 -15.92
N VAL A 323 -23.88 5.61 -17.06
CA VAL A 323 -24.39 5.21 -18.39
C VAL A 323 -23.83 3.86 -18.88
N GLY A 324 -22.87 3.28 -18.17
CA GLY A 324 -22.36 1.93 -18.46
C GLY A 324 -20.84 1.79 -18.57
N ALA A 325 -20.06 2.82 -18.22
CA ALA A 325 -18.62 2.63 -18.05
C ALA A 325 -18.29 1.80 -16.79
N ILE A 326 -19.23 1.76 -15.83
CA ILE A 326 -19.29 0.74 -14.78
C ILE A 326 -20.53 -0.09 -15.06
N THR A 327 -20.37 -1.41 -15.09
CA THR A 327 -21.41 -2.35 -15.53
C THR A 327 -22.49 -2.56 -14.47
N GLU A 328 -22.12 -2.50 -13.19
CA GLU A 328 -23.04 -2.65 -12.08
C GLU A 328 -23.74 -1.31 -11.77
N ASP A 329 -25.06 -1.38 -11.53
CA ASP A 329 -25.85 -0.20 -11.22
C ASP A 329 -25.62 0.30 -9.79
N PHE A 330 -25.46 1.63 -9.65
CA PHE A 330 -25.32 2.33 -8.39
C PHE A 330 -26.26 3.55 -8.33
N LYS A 331 -26.82 3.86 -7.16
CA LYS A 331 -27.66 5.05 -6.96
C LYS A 331 -26.84 6.30 -6.69
N ASP A 332 -25.92 6.20 -5.74
CA ASP A 332 -25.10 7.28 -5.21
C ASP A 332 -23.60 6.99 -5.32
N VAL A 333 -22.76 8.00 -5.08
CA VAL A 333 -21.30 7.87 -5.08
C VAL A 333 -20.74 8.44 -3.78
N MET A 334 -19.79 7.73 -3.15
CA MET A 334 -19.07 8.16 -1.97
C MET A 334 -17.55 7.97 -2.17
N PHE A 335 -16.77 8.99 -1.80
CA PHE A 335 -15.30 8.95 -1.85
C PHE A 335 -14.64 9.85 -0.81
N GLY A 336 -13.32 9.77 -0.68
CA GLY A 336 -12.48 10.58 0.20
C GLY A 336 -11.61 11.57 -0.59
N HIS A 337 -10.29 11.49 -0.41
CA HIS A 337 -9.20 12.18 -1.12
C HIS A 337 -9.09 13.70 -0.91
N TRP A 338 -10.23 14.39 -0.78
CA TRP A 338 -10.26 15.86 -0.70
C TRP A 338 -10.34 16.39 0.73
N HIS A 339 -10.52 15.50 1.71
CA HIS A 339 -10.55 15.77 3.16
C HIS A 339 -11.61 16.80 3.60
N THR A 340 -12.50 17.18 2.69
CA THR A 340 -13.46 18.27 2.88
C THR A 340 -14.87 17.72 2.71
N PRO A 341 -15.60 17.50 3.81
CA PRO A 341 -16.96 16.98 3.77
C PRO A 341 -17.84 17.79 2.82
N THR A 342 -18.31 17.14 1.76
CA THR A 342 -19.03 17.83 0.67
C THR A 342 -20.14 16.95 0.15
N LYS A 343 -21.29 17.57 -0.15
CA LYS A 343 -22.42 16.91 -0.79
C LYS A 343 -22.82 17.66 -2.05
N MET A 344 -22.84 16.95 -3.17
CA MET A 344 -23.23 17.45 -4.48
C MET A 344 -24.38 16.60 -5.02
N THR A 345 -25.45 17.25 -5.49
CA THR A 345 -26.57 16.57 -6.14
C THR A 345 -26.48 16.73 -7.66
N PHE A 346 -26.37 15.60 -8.37
CA PHE A 346 -26.36 15.56 -9.83
C PHE A 346 -27.60 14.83 -10.33
N ASN A 347 -28.67 15.58 -10.59
CA ASN A 347 -30.01 15.05 -10.86
C ASN A 347 -30.46 14.08 -9.75
N THR A 348 -30.49 12.78 -10.04
CA THR A 348 -30.93 11.73 -9.12
C THR A 348 -29.79 11.07 -8.35
N VAL A 349 -28.53 11.48 -8.59
CA VAL A 349 -27.34 10.91 -7.95
C VAL A 349 -26.83 11.86 -6.89
N GLN A 350 -26.67 11.39 -5.66
CA GLN A 350 -25.91 12.11 -4.64
C GLN A 350 -24.43 11.68 -4.71
N CYS A 351 -23.57 12.68 -4.76
CA CYS A 351 -22.12 12.56 -4.73
C CYS A 351 -21.64 13.12 -3.40
N ARG A 352 -20.98 12.29 -2.59
CA ARG A 352 -20.52 12.65 -1.25
C ARG A 352 -19.01 12.47 -1.13
N ILE A 353 -18.42 13.41 -0.41
CA ILE A 353 -17.01 13.40 -0.05
C ILE A 353 -16.94 13.30 1.47
N SER A 354 -16.25 12.29 1.98
CA SER A 354 -15.99 12.13 3.40
C SER A 354 -14.88 13.07 3.87
N GLY A 355 -14.85 13.32 5.17
CA GLY A 355 -13.75 14.04 5.82
C GLY A 355 -12.53 13.17 6.02
N SER A 356 -11.51 13.76 6.63
CA SER A 356 -10.31 13.08 7.12
C SER A 356 -10.21 13.31 8.63
N PRO A 357 -9.66 12.37 9.43
CA PRO A 357 -9.32 12.65 10.82
C PRO A 357 -8.07 13.54 10.91
N GLU A 358 -7.35 13.76 9.81
CA GLU A 358 -6.24 14.69 9.73
C GLU A 358 -6.69 16.15 9.86
N SER A 359 -5.79 16.99 10.36
CA SER A 359 -6.00 18.43 10.56
C SER A 359 -5.01 19.26 9.73
N THR A 360 -4.16 20.05 10.37
CA THR A 360 -3.37 21.08 9.71
C THR A 360 -2.32 20.45 8.80
N ASN A 361 -2.30 20.79 7.50
CA ASN A 361 -1.29 20.30 6.55
C ASN A 361 -0.55 21.48 5.90
N GLU A 362 0.78 21.58 6.08
CA GLU A 362 1.59 22.66 5.49
C GLU A 362 1.48 22.72 3.96
N TYR A 363 1.47 21.57 3.28
CA TYR A 363 1.28 21.53 1.83
C TYR A 363 -0.10 22.04 1.42
N ALA A 364 -1.15 21.67 2.16
CA ALA A 364 -2.51 22.14 1.88
C ALA A 364 -2.63 23.65 2.11
N ILE A 365 -1.97 24.19 3.14
CA ILE A 365 -1.90 25.63 3.41
C ILE A 365 -1.16 26.36 2.30
N GLU A 366 0.06 25.92 1.97
CA GLU A 366 0.94 26.61 1.03
C GLU A 366 0.45 26.51 -0.42
N THR A 367 0.05 25.31 -0.86
CA THR A 367 -0.21 25.03 -2.27
C THR A 367 -1.70 25.13 -2.62
N LEU A 368 -2.59 24.74 -1.70
CA LEU A 368 -4.03 24.66 -1.96
C LEU A 368 -4.83 25.77 -1.28
N ALA A 369 -4.21 26.54 -0.36
CA ALA A 369 -4.90 27.47 0.53
C ALA A 369 -6.12 26.84 1.23
N ALA A 370 -5.98 25.57 1.64
CA ALA A 370 -7.04 24.76 2.24
C ALA A 370 -6.69 24.37 3.68
N VAL A 371 -7.73 24.25 4.51
CA VAL A 371 -7.64 23.67 5.86
C VAL A 371 -8.77 22.66 6.04
N GLY A 372 -8.42 21.45 6.46
CA GLY A 372 -9.37 20.41 6.83
C GLY A 372 -9.75 20.56 8.30
N ARG A 373 -11.04 20.39 8.61
CA ARG A 373 -11.49 20.20 10.00
C ARG A 373 -11.69 18.69 10.21
N PRO A 374 -11.04 18.08 11.22
CA PRO A 374 -11.10 16.64 11.46
C PRO A 374 -12.53 16.12 11.49
N SER A 375 -12.86 15.16 10.62
CA SER A 375 -14.20 14.58 10.51
C SER A 375 -14.24 13.23 9.80
N GLN A 376 -15.31 12.48 10.05
CA GLN A 376 -15.69 11.28 9.29
C GLN A 376 -17.21 11.30 9.00
N HIS A 377 -17.66 10.49 8.05
CA HIS A 377 -19.07 10.48 7.61
C HIS A 377 -19.84 9.28 8.16
N LEU A 378 -20.99 9.55 8.80
CA LEU A 378 -21.97 8.53 9.17
C LEU A 378 -23.29 8.81 8.45
N GLN A 379 -23.95 7.77 7.95
CA GLN A 379 -25.30 7.89 7.41
C GLN A 379 -26.16 6.68 7.75
N PHE A 380 -27.46 6.84 7.57
CA PHE A 380 -28.46 5.79 7.79
C PHE A 380 -29.26 5.59 6.51
N VAL A 381 -29.47 4.33 6.17
CA VAL A 381 -30.09 3.90 4.91
C VAL A 381 -31.33 3.08 5.21
N HIS A 382 -32.45 3.44 4.59
CA HIS A 382 -33.64 2.60 4.60
C HIS A 382 -33.51 1.58 3.46
N PRO A 383 -33.32 0.28 3.74
CA PRO A 383 -32.99 -0.73 2.74
C PRO A 383 -34.13 -0.94 1.73
N GLU A 384 -35.38 -1.04 2.17
CA GLU A 384 -36.51 -1.28 1.26
C GLU A 384 -36.86 -0.06 0.38
N ARG A 385 -36.76 1.17 0.92
CA ARG A 385 -36.96 2.40 0.14
C ARG A 385 -35.76 2.71 -0.75
N GLY A 386 -34.60 2.16 -0.41
CA GLY A 386 -33.35 2.37 -1.11
C GLY A 386 -32.92 3.83 -1.14
N ILE A 387 -33.04 4.53 0.00
CA ILE A 387 -32.69 5.95 0.18
C ILE A 387 -31.90 6.14 1.47
N VAL A 388 -31.04 7.17 1.47
CA VAL A 388 -30.42 7.70 2.69
C VAL A 388 -31.43 8.57 3.43
N THR A 389 -31.65 8.30 4.71
CA THR A 389 -32.65 8.97 5.56
C THR A 389 -32.03 10.01 6.48
N ALA A 390 -30.80 9.79 6.93
CA ALA A 390 -30.03 10.73 7.74
C ALA A 390 -28.53 10.65 7.40
N GLU A 391 -27.84 11.79 7.53
CA GLU A 391 -26.41 11.93 7.26
C GLU A 391 -25.79 12.87 8.31
N TYR A 392 -24.58 12.54 8.77
CA TYR A 392 -23.85 13.26 9.80
C TYR A 392 -22.40 13.43 9.38
N THR A 393 -21.91 14.66 9.44
CA THR A 393 -20.47 14.93 9.51
C THR A 393 -20.05 14.86 10.97
N CYS A 394 -19.37 13.79 11.34
CA CYS A 394 -18.87 13.57 12.69
C CYS A 394 -17.55 14.32 12.87
N TRP A 395 -17.60 15.55 13.40
CA TRP A 395 -16.41 16.32 13.77
C TRP A 395 -15.60 15.61 14.85
N LEU A 396 -14.27 15.67 14.81
CA LEU A 396 -13.39 14.91 15.72
C LEU A 396 -12.51 15.81 16.60
N ASP A 397 -12.68 17.13 16.50
CA ASP A 397 -11.89 18.16 17.18
C ASP A 397 -12.55 18.76 18.44
N ASP A 398 -13.70 18.23 18.87
CA ASP A 398 -14.50 18.72 20.00
C ASP A 398 -14.09 18.25 21.42
#